data_AF-A0A958VXM3-F1
#
_entry.id   AF-A0A958VXM3-F1
#
_cell.length_a   1.000
_cell.length_b   1.000
_cell.length_c   1.000
_cell.angle_alpha   90.00
_cell.angle_beta   90.00
_cell.angle_gamma   90.00
#
_symmetry.space_group_name_H-M   'P 1'
#
loop_
_entity.id
_entity.type
_entity.pdbx_description
1 polymer ?
#
loop_
_entity_poly.entity_id
_entity_poly.type
_entity_poly.pdbx_seq_one_letter_code
_entity_poly.pdbx_strand_id
1 'polypeptide(L)'
;MYLRKLLVLVVCVSILLSCYKDGVDPGQLLKNADVETGSLVPSEWRLLGGDNHIVRLSEEESVSPVRSLEISLDTPDPDFSGYWYQYICDEIPVGKALTLWVMVKGRDIAGDGINLVIAGQRKSSFSYDNLARS
;
A
#
# COMPACT_ATOMS: atom_id res chain seq x y z
N MET A 1 26.84 -1.46 54.18
CA MET A 1 27.23 -0.83 52.90
C MET A 1 26.54 -1.41 51.66
N TYR A 2 26.14 -2.69 51.64
CA TYR A 2 25.52 -3.33 50.47
C TYR A 2 24.10 -2.83 50.12
N LEU A 3 23.30 -2.44 51.11
CA LEU A 3 21.91 -1.98 50.89
C LEU A 3 21.81 -0.73 50.01
N ARG A 4 22.74 0.23 50.17
CA ARG A 4 22.80 1.43 49.33
C ARG A 4 23.14 1.10 47.87
N LYS A 5 24.04 0.13 47.64
CA LYS A 5 24.42 -0.29 46.28
C LYS A 5 23.27 -1.04 45.58
N LEU A 6 22.54 -1.87 46.32
CA LEU A 6 21.38 -2.59 45.80
C LEU A 6 20.25 -1.63 45.38
N LEU A 7 19.98 -0.60 46.20
CA LEU A 7 18.92 0.37 45.92
C LEU A 7 19.23 1.19 44.64
N VAL A 8 20.49 1.61 44.47
CA VAL A 8 20.93 2.32 43.25
C VAL A 8 20.78 1.44 42.01
N LEU A 9 21.13 0.15 42.10
CA LEU A 9 20.98 -0.80 41.00
C LEU A 9 19.51 -0.96 40.58
N VAL A 10 18.59 -1.11 41.55
CA VAL A 10 17.16 -1.26 41.28
C VAL A 10 16.61 -0.01 40.58
N VAL A 11 16.94 1.19 41.08
CA VAL A 11 16.49 2.45 40.47
C VAL A 11 17.04 2.60 39.05
N CYS A 12 18.31 2.27 38.80
CA CYS A 12 18.88 2.31 37.45
C CYS A 12 18.16 1.35 36.48
N VAL A 13 17.85 0.12 36.92
CA VAL A 13 17.13 -0.85 36.09
C VAL A 13 15.69 -0.39 35.79
N SER A 14 15.00 0.22 36.77
CA SER A 14 13.66 0.78 36.57
C SER A 14 13.63 1.92 35.55
N ILE A 15 14.63 2.80 35.57
CA ILE A 15 14.75 3.91 34.61
C ILE A 15 15.03 3.38 33.20
N LEU A 16 15.84 2.33 33.07
CA LEU A 16 16.14 1.70 31.77
C LEU A 16 14.92 0.98 31.18
N LEU A 17 14.09 0.35 32.01
CA LEU A 17 12.85 -0.30 31.57
C LEU A 17 11.74 0.71 31.22
N SER A 18 11.74 1.90 31.83
CA SER A 18 10.77 2.95 31.54
C SER A 18 10.97 3.61 30.16
N CYS A 19 12.07 3.32 29.47
CA CYS A 19 12.34 3.84 28.13
C CYS A 19 11.99 2.85 27.01
N TYR A 20 11.24 1.79 27.33
CA TYR A 20 10.64 0.94 26.30
C TYR A 20 9.53 1.73 25.64
N LYS A 21 9.87 2.35 24.51
CA LYS A 21 8.93 3.06 23.65
C LYS A 21 7.97 2.00 23.14
N ASP A 22 6.72 2.02 23.62
CA ASP A 22 5.67 1.13 23.11
C ASP A 22 5.69 1.24 21.59
N GLY A 23 6.14 0.17 20.95
CA GLY A 23 6.03 0.01 19.51
C GLY A 23 4.54 -0.11 19.24
N VAL A 24 3.90 1.02 18.93
CA VAL A 24 2.54 0.98 18.40
C VAL A 24 2.67 0.26 17.07
N ASP A 25 2.14 -0.96 17.02
CA ASP A 25 2.06 -1.71 15.77
C ASP A 25 1.41 -0.80 14.71
N PRO A 26 2.00 -0.71 13.51
CA PRO A 26 1.49 0.19 12.49
C PRO A 26 0.05 -0.22 12.19
N GLY A 27 -0.88 0.73 12.40
CA GLY A 27 -2.27 0.54 12.02
C GLY A 27 -2.34 0.27 10.52
N GLN A 28 -2.88 -0.88 10.13
CA GLN A 28 -3.06 -1.22 8.73
C GLN A 28 -4.15 -0.32 8.13
N LEU A 29 -3.76 0.57 7.22
CA LEU A 29 -4.69 1.48 6.54
C LEU A 29 -5.34 0.82 5.31
N LEU A 30 -4.53 0.14 4.50
CA LEU A 30 -5.01 -0.56 3.30
C LEU A 30 -5.45 -1.98 3.67
N LYS A 31 -6.71 -2.29 3.39
CA LYS A 31 -7.20 -3.67 3.42
C LYS A 31 -6.70 -4.32 2.13
N ASN A 32 -5.57 -5.01 2.21
CA ASN A 32 -5.10 -5.83 1.10
C ASN A 32 -6.21 -6.84 0.81
N ALA A 33 -6.92 -6.65 -0.31
CA ALA A 33 -7.92 -7.62 -0.71
C ALA A 33 -7.20 -8.93 -0.98
N ASP A 34 -7.84 -10.02 -0.58
CA ASP A 34 -7.38 -11.34 -0.95
C ASP A 34 -7.56 -11.49 -2.47
N VAL A 35 -6.44 -11.45 -3.21
CA VAL A 35 -6.42 -11.66 -4.67
C VAL A 35 -6.66 -13.11 -5.05
N GLU A 36 -6.66 -14.02 -4.06
CA GLU A 36 -6.85 -15.46 -4.25
C GLU A 36 -8.32 -15.85 -4.19
N THR A 37 -9.12 -15.13 -3.40
CA THR A 37 -10.53 -15.41 -3.24
C THR A 37 -11.39 -14.47 -4.09
N GLY A 38 -11.99 -15.02 -5.14
CA GLY A 38 -13.15 -14.40 -5.78
C GLY A 38 -12.96 -13.84 -7.19
N SER A 39 -13.76 -12.81 -7.48
CA SER A 39 -14.11 -12.27 -8.80
C SER A 39 -12.94 -11.62 -9.55
N LEU A 40 -13.13 -11.41 -10.86
CA LEU A 40 -12.20 -10.73 -11.79
C LEU A 40 -11.55 -9.43 -11.24
N VAL A 41 -12.24 -8.72 -10.35
CA VAL A 41 -11.73 -7.55 -9.61
C VAL A 41 -11.96 -7.79 -8.12
N PRO A 42 -10.92 -7.79 -7.26
CA PRO A 42 -11.11 -7.91 -5.81
C PRO A 42 -11.83 -6.69 -5.22
N SER A 43 -12.57 -6.87 -4.12
CA SER A 43 -13.53 -5.87 -3.59
C SER A 43 -12.93 -4.50 -3.26
N GLU A 44 -11.67 -4.46 -2.81
CA GLU A 44 -10.99 -3.22 -2.42
C GLU A 44 -10.21 -2.57 -3.56
N TRP A 45 -10.06 -3.29 -4.68
CA TRP A 45 -9.36 -2.78 -5.84
C TRP A 45 -10.33 -2.19 -6.84
N ARG A 46 -9.84 -1.17 -7.53
CA ARG A 46 -10.50 -0.53 -8.64
C ARG A 46 -9.51 -0.44 -9.80
N LEU A 47 -10.07 -0.39 -10.98
CA LEU A 47 -9.32 -0.24 -12.22
C LEU A 47 -9.71 1.09 -12.86
N LEU A 48 -8.72 1.80 -13.38
CA LEU A 48 -8.92 2.75 -14.46
C LEU A 48 -8.05 2.35 -15.66
N GLY A 49 -8.67 2.29 -16.84
CA GLY A 49 -8.01 2.00 -18.11
C GLY A 49 -8.90 2.40 -19.28
N GLY A 50 -8.30 2.66 -20.44
CA GLY A 50 -9.01 2.88 -21.70
C GLY A 50 -9.45 1.58 -22.38
N ASP A 51 -10.09 1.69 -23.55
CA ASP A 51 -10.70 0.54 -24.25
C ASP A 51 -9.71 -0.56 -24.69
N ASN A 52 -8.41 -0.27 -24.78
CA ASN A 52 -7.36 -1.20 -25.23
C ASN A 52 -6.66 -1.97 -24.10
N HIS A 53 -7.17 -1.91 -22.87
CA HIS A 53 -6.49 -2.45 -21.69
C HIS A 53 -7.04 -3.83 -21.32
N ILE A 54 -6.15 -4.80 -21.20
CA ILE A 54 -6.46 -6.08 -20.58
C ILE A 54 -6.18 -5.95 -19.09
N VAL A 55 -7.21 -6.20 -18.29
CA VAL A 55 -7.11 -6.13 -16.84
C VAL A 55 -7.76 -7.35 -16.25
N ARG A 56 -6.98 -8.14 -15.53
CA ARG A 56 -7.43 -9.44 -15.03
C ARG A 56 -6.65 -9.86 -13.80
N LEU A 57 -7.20 -10.85 -13.10
CA LEU A 57 -6.41 -11.70 -12.20
C LEU A 57 -5.63 -12.70 -13.05
N SER A 58 -4.34 -12.83 -12.79
CA SER A 58 -3.44 -13.72 -13.52
C SER A 58 -2.83 -14.75 -12.60
N GLU A 59 -2.79 -16.01 -13.06
CA GLU A 59 -2.09 -17.11 -12.38
C GLU A 59 -0.73 -17.38 -13.04
N GLU A 60 -0.37 -16.65 -14.10
CA GLU A 60 0.88 -16.85 -14.84
C GLU A 60 2.10 -16.41 -14.04
N GLU A 61 2.00 -15.26 -13.37
CA GLU A 61 3.08 -14.69 -12.56
C GLU A 61 2.52 -14.10 -11.27
N SER A 62 2.95 -14.61 -10.12
CA SER A 62 2.54 -14.14 -8.81
C SER A 62 3.68 -14.20 -7.80
N VAL A 63 3.63 -13.33 -6.78
CA VAL A 63 4.59 -13.36 -5.67
C VAL A 63 4.15 -14.34 -4.59
N SER A 64 2.87 -14.34 -4.25
CA SER A 64 2.26 -15.31 -3.36
C SER A 64 0.74 -15.04 -3.23
N PRO A 65 -0.09 -16.09 -3.07
CA PRO A 65 0.23 -17.50 -3.30
C PRO A 65 0.07 -17.98 -4.75
N VAL A 66 -0.96 -17.56 -5.51
CA VAL A 66 -1.18 -18.09 -6.88
C VAL A 66 -1.52 -16.98 -7.87
N ARG A 67 -2.25 -15.95 -7.44
CA ARG A 67 -2.76 -14.89 -8.32
C ARG A 67 -2.03 -13.57 -8.15
N SER A 68 -2.06 -12.76 -9.19
CA SER A 68 -1.64 -11.36 -9.17
C SER A 68 -2.62 -10.49 -9.95
N LEU A 69 -2.57 -9.18 -9.69
CA LEU A 69 -3.28 -8.20 -10.48
C LEU A 69 -2.44 -7.89 -11.72
N GLU A 70 -3.00 -8.18 -12.89
CA GLU A 70 -2.33 -7.92 -14.17
C GLU A 70 -2.96 -6.70 -14.84
N ILE A 71 -2.11 -5.89 -15.45
CA ILE A 71 -2.52 -4.90 -16.45
C ILE A 71 -1.61 -5.03 -17.66
N SER A 72 -2.22 -5.13 -18.82
CA SER A 72 -1.53 -5.27 -20.10
C SER A 72 -2.33 -4.59 -21.21
N LEU A 73 -1.73 -4.53 -22.39
CA LEU A 73 -2.30 -3.91 -23.57
C LEU A 73 -2.58 -4.98 -24.62
N ASP A 74 -3.78 -4.95 -25.22
CA ASP A 74 -4.09 -5.76 -26.39
C ASP A 74 -3.35 -5.26 -27.64
N THR A 75 -3.13 -3.95 -27.71
CA THR A 75 -2.42 -3.28 -28.81
C THR A 75 -1.41 -2.28 -28.27
N PRO A 76 -0.20 -2.16 -28.86
CA PRO A 76 0.78 -1.18 -28.41
C PRO A 76 0.20 0.24 -28.44
N ASP A 77 0.20 0.90 -27.28
CA ASP A 77 -0.34 2.24 -27.09
C ASP A 77 0.74 3.13 -26.45
N PRO A 78 1.23 4.18 -27.14
CA PRO A 78 2.22 5.08 -26.57
C PRO A 78 1.66 5.94 -25.42
N ASP A 79 0.34 6.08 -25.31
CA ASP A 79 -0.34 6.91 -24.30
C ASP A 79 -0.98 6.03 -23.19
N PHE A 80 -0.35 4.90 -22.87
CA PHE A 80 -0.83 3.97 -21.85
C PHE A 80 -1.01 4.65 -20.48
N SER A 81 -2.25 4.67 -19.98
CA SER A 81 -2.61 5.26 -18.69
C SER A 81 -3.36 4.30 -17.77
N GLY A 82 -3.15 2.99 -17.92
CA GLY A 82 -3.83 1.98 -17.12
C GLY A 82 -3.23 1.84 -15.71
N TYR A 83 -4.08 1.74 -14.69
CA TYR A 83 -3.62 1.48 -13.33
C TYR A 83 -4.65 0.81 -12.41
N TRP A 84 -4.11 0.01 -11.49
CA TRP A 84 -4.81 -0.50 -10.32
C TRP A 84 -4.73 0.50 -9.19
N TYR A 85 -5.84 0.75 -8.50
CA TYR A 85 -5.85 1.63 -7.34
C TYR A 85 -6.76 1.13 -6.22
N GLN A 86 -6.45 1.59 -5.01
CA GLN A 86 -7.31 1.50 -3.84
C GLN A 86 -7.54 2.92 -3.31
N TYR A 87 -8.71 3.19 -2.77
CA TYR A 87 -8.99 4.45 -2.07
C TYR A 87 -9.26 4.16 -0.60
N ILE A 88 -8.76 5.03 0.27
CA ILE A 88 -9.03 4.99 1.70
C ILE A 88 -9.82 6.25 2.04
N CYS A 89 -11.01 6.06 2.61
CA CYS A 89 -11.84 7.18 3.08
C CYS A 89 -11.61 7.53 4.55
N ASP A 90 -10.74 6.78 5.23
CA ASP A 90 -10.38 6.99 6.63
C ASP A 90 -9.39 8.14 6.81
N GLU A 91 -9.33 8.68 8.03
CA GLU A 91 -8.38 9.74 8.36
C GLU A 91 -6.96 9.19 8.39
N ILE A 92 -6.13 9.66 7.45
CA ILE A 92 -4.69 9.36 7.46
C ILE A 92 -4.04 10.18 8.58
N PRO A 93 -3.37 9.54 9.55
CA PRO A 93 -2.84 10.24 10.71
C PRO A 93 -1.72 11.21 10.31
N VAL A 94 -1.91 12.49 10.64
CA VAL A 94 -0.98 13.56 10.29
C VAL A 94 0.34 13.40 11.07
N GLY A 95 1.46 13.59 10.36
CA GLY A 95 2.79 13.56 10.98
C GLY A 95 3.28 12.17 11.37
N LYS A 96 2.61 11.11 10.90
CA LYS A 96 3.06 9.72 11.04
C LYS A 96 3.73 9.24 9.76
N ALA A 97 4.73 8.37 9.92
CA ALA A 97 5.31 7.66 8.78
C ALA A 97 4.31 6.63 8.26
N LEU A 98 4.22 6.52 6.94
CA LEU A 98 3.46 5.48 6.26
C LEU A 98 4.43 4.58 5.50
N THR A 99 4.18 3.29 5.54
CA THR A 99 4.91 2.30 4.76
C THR A 99 3.97 1.74 3.72
N LEU A 100 4.33 1.93 2.45
CA LEU A 100 3.67 1.28 1.33
C LEU A 100 4.61 0.20 0.80
N TRP A 101 4.11 -1.04 0.72
CA TRP A 101 4.85 -2.16 0.16
C TRP A 101 4.01 -2.80 -0.93
N VAL A 102 4.59 -2.88 -2.12
CA VAL A 102 4.00 -3.50 -3.29
C VAL A 102 5.11 -4.20 -4.05
N MET A 103 4.78 -5.36 -4.63
CA MET A 103 5.67 -6.09 -5.51
C MET A 103 5.16 -5.94 -6.92
N VAL A 104 5.98 -5.37 -7.80
CA VAL A 104 5.61 -5.15 -9.20
C VAL A 104 6.60 -5.87 -10.10
N LYS A 105 6.08 -6.56 -11.11
CA LYS A 105 6.85 -7.16 -12.19
C LYS A 105 6.26 -6.69 -13.50
N GLY A 106 7.12 -6.23 -14.39
CA GLY A 106 6.72 -5.93 -15.76
C GLY A 106 7.45 -6.81 -16.75
N ARG A 107 6.79 -7.01 -17.88
CA ARG A 107 7.29 -7.70 -19.05
C ARG A 107 7.27 -6.71 -20.21
N ASP A 108 8.40 -6.53 -20.87
CA ASP A 108 8.53 -5.65 -22.05
C ASP A 108 8.03 -4.21 -21.83
N ILE A 109 8.33 -3.63 -20.66
CA ILE A 109 7.96 -2.24 -20.34
C ILE A 109 8.66 -1.29 -21.32
N ALA A 110 7.87 -0.47 -22.01
CA ALA A 110 8.34 0.67 -22.80
C ALA A 110 7.93 1.99 -22.14
N GLY A 111 8.62 3.08 -22.47
CA GLY A 111 8.34 4.42 -21.93
C GLY A 111 8.97 4.70 -20.57
N ASP A 112 8.29 5.47 -19.73
CA ASP A 112 8.81 6.02 -18.47
C ASP A 112 8.85 5.02 -17.31
N GLY A 113 8.35 3.79 -17.51
CA GLY A 113 8.42 2.72 -16.53
C GLY A 113 7.15 2.53 -15.71
N ILE A 114 7.31 2.08 -14.46
CA ILE A 114 6.22 1.85 -13.51
C ILE A 114 6.22 2.97 -12.49
N ASN A 115 5.06 3.59 -12.28
CA ASN A 115 4.87 4.62 -11.26
C ASN A 115 4.02 4.10 -10.09
N LEU A 116 4.40 4.49 -8.88
CA LEU A 116 3.61 4.27 -7.66
C LEU A 116 3.18 5.63 -7.13
N VAL A 117 1.86 5.88 -7.09
CA VAL A 117 1.30 7.19 -6.77
C VAL A 117 0.46 7.10 -5.50
N ILE A 118 0.70 8.04 -4.57
CA ILE A 118 -0.14 8.27 -3.39
C ILE A 118 -0.81 9.63 -3.58
N ALA A 119 -2.08 9.63 -3.94
CA ALA A 119 -2.87 10.83 -4.08
C ALA A 119 -3.70 11.08 -2.80
N GLY A 120 -3.61 12.30 -2.27
CA GLY A 120 -4.42 12.75 -1.14
C GLY A 120 -5.32 13.90 -1.55
N GLN A 121 -6.57 13.87 -1.13
CA GLN A 121 -7.50 14.99 -1.29
C GLN A 121 -8.01 15.43 0.07
N ARG A 122 -8.22 16.74 0.26
CA ARG A 122 -8.93 17.23 1.44
C ARG A 122 -10.39 16.75 1.34
N LYS A 123 -10.94 16.31 2.46
CA LYS A 123 -12.33 15.80 2.56
C LYS A 123 -13.37 16.78 1.99
N SER A 124 -13.12 18.08 2.08
CA SER A 124 -14.00 19.14 1.55
C SER A 124 -14.00 19.29 0.03
N SER A 125 -13.12 18.60 -0.70
CA SER A 125 -12.91 18.76 -2.15
C SER A 125 -13.01 17.44 -2.93
N PHE A 126 -13.50 16.37 -2.30
CA PHE A 126 -13.61 15.08 -2.96
C PHE A 126 -14.72 15.11 -4.03
N SER A 127 -14.31 14.96 -5.28
CA SER A 127 -15.18 14.71 -6.44
C SER A 127 -14.59 13.56 -7.24
N TYR A 128 -15.43 12.59 -7.61
CA TYR A 128 -15.01 11.43 -8.41
C TYR A 128 -14.38 11.83 -9.75
N ASP A 129 -14.76 12.99 -10.30
CA ASP A 129 -14.24 13.52 -11.57
C ASP A 129 -12.75 13.91 -11.52
N ASN A 130 -12.19 14.14 -10.33
CA ASN A 130 -10.80 14.58 -10.18
C ASN A 130 -9.78 13.43 -10.21
N LEU A 131 -10.21 12.18 -10.08
CA LEU A 131 -9.32 11.01 -10.08
C LEU A 131 -8.90 10.55 -11.48
N ALA A 132 -9.67 10.93 -12.51
CA ALA A 132 -9.38 10.60 -13.91
C ALA A 132 -8.50 11.65 -14.61
N ARG A 133 -8.06 12.69 -13.91
CA ARG A 133 -7.30 13.83 -14.46
C ARG A 133 -5.91 14.03 -13.85
N SER A 134 -5.54 13.21 -12.87
CA SER A 134 -4.25 13.26 -12.18
C SER A 134 -3.36 12.11 -12.64
#